data_AF-A0AAD7JBD2-F1
#
_entry.id   AF-A0AAD7JBD2-F1
#
_cell.length_a   1.000
_cell.length_b   1.000
_cell.length_c   1.000
_cell.angle_alpha   90.00
_cell.angle_beta   90.00
_cell.angle_gamma   90.00
#
_symmetry.space_group_name_H-M   'P 1'
#
loop_
_entity.id
_entity.type
_entity.pdbx_description
1 polymer ?
#
loop_
_entity_poly.entity_id
_entity_poly.type
_entity_poly.pdbx_seq_one_letter_code
_entity_poly.pdbx_strand_id
1 'polypeptide(L)'
;MSSYKSFAVIGAGALGSMIVATFVAQNLPVVVLARPGSKSADKLPAGAKLATVDTSDAAAVAAVFKEHTVDVVLSTVTGHAIGAQKSLIEAARAANIKLFVPSEYGVPTEGLNEGIWAEKNQIAEQLKSAGIPSLRIYNGIFTEYIPWLFLNAETKKIHIVGKGEAPLSATALPDVAGFVVHVLTTLPSAEVENKKFRIEGERTKANDLGALFKTAVEYVTEIPGEMGDIKTIVATELDSGLGSTGWSVLTKSEGTGDAAAGSANKLWPGHHWKTIKEVHGL
;
A
#
# COMPACT_ATOMS: atom_id res chain seq x y z
N MET A 1 -8.03 9.33 21.16
CA MET A 1 -8.33 10.21 20.01
C MET A 1 -7.01 10.64 19.38
N SER A 2 -6.96 10.73 18.05
CA SER A 2 -5.73 11.10 17.33
C SER A 2 -5.28 12.54 17.58
N SER A 3 -3.96 12.71 17.68
CA SER A 3 -3.28 14.00 17.75
C SER A 3 -2.94 14.58 16.37
N TYR A 4 -3.05 13.80 15.29
CA TYR A 4 -2.76 14.24 13.93
C TYR A 4 -3.93 15.06 13.36
N LYS A 5 -3.62 16.18 12.70
CA LYS A 5 -4.59 17.16 12.20
C LYS A 5 -4.37 17.57 10.74
N SER A 6 -3.16 17.45 10.21
CA SER A 6 -2.85 17.85 8.83
C SER A 6 -2.03 16.78 8.11
N PHE A 7 -2.39 16.50 6.86
CA PHE A 7 -1.86 15.38 6.09
C PHE A 7 -1.27 15.85 4.76
N ALA A 8 -0.16 15.25 4.36
CA ALA A 8 0.39 15.37 3.02
C ALA A 8 0.33 14.03 2.29
N VAL A 9 -0.10 14.02 1.03
CA VAL A 9 -0.09 12.81 0.20
C VAL A 9 0.84 13.03 -0.99
N ILE A 10 1.83 12.15 -1.14
CA ILE A 10 2.74 12.11 -2.29
C ILE A 10 2.32 10.94 -3.19
N GLY A 11 2.01 11.27 -4.44
CA GLY A 11 1.42 10.35 -5.40
C GLY A 11 -0.11 10.31 -5.27
N ALA A 12 -0.81 10.80 -6.29
CA ALA A 12 -2.27 10.74 -6.37
C ALA A 12 -2.71 9.70 -7.42
N GLY A 13 -2.13 8.51 -7.35
CA GLY A 13 -2.53 7.35 -8.15
C GLY A 13 -3.81 6.69 -7.63
N ALA A 14 -4.03 5.41 -7.95
CA ALA A 14 -5.24 4.68 -7.56
C ALA A 14 -5.52 4.73 -6.04
N LEU A 15 -4.55 4.37 -5.20
CA LEU A 15 -4.70 4.44 -3.74
C LEU A 15 -4.69 5.88 -3.22
N GLY A 16 -3.68 6.67 -3.62
CA GLY A 16 -3.49 8.03 -3.12
C GLY A 16 -4.70 8.94 -3.35
N SER A 17 -5.33 8.85 -4.53
CA SER A 17 -6.55 9.61 -4.82
C SER A 17 -7.73 9.23 -3.90
N MET A 18 -7.90 7.94 -3.59
CA MET A 18 -8.92 7.49 -2.64
C MET A 18 -8.63 7.95 -1.20
N ILE A 19 -7.35 7.92 -0.77
CA ILE A 19 -6.95 8.45 0.54
C ILE A 19 -7.28 9.94 0.65
N VAL A 20 -6.91 10.72 -0.38
CA VAL A 20 -7.21 12.17 -0.44
C VAL A 20 -8.72 12.42 -0.39
N ALA A 21 -9.51 11.67 -1.17
CA ALA A 21 -10.96 11.78 -1.16
C ALA A 21 -11.57 11.48 0.22
N THR A 22 -11.06 10.45 0.91
CA THR A 22 -11.50 10.10 2.27
C THR A 22 -11.16 11.20 3.28
N PHE A 23 -9.97 11.81 3.22
CA PHE A 23 -9.65 12.97 4.07
C PHE A 23 -10.57 14.15 3.82
N VAL A 24 -10.80 14.50 2.55
CA VAL A 24 -11.71 15.58 2.15
C VAL A 24 -13.14 15.34 2.64
N ALA A 25 -13.66 14.12 2.49
CA ALA A 25 -15.00 13.77 2.95
C ALA A 25 -15.18 13.91 4.47
N GLN A 26 -14.09 13.80 5.24
CA GLN A 26 -14.08 14.00 6.69
C GLN A 26 -13.72 15.44 7.11
N ASN A 27 -13.64 16.37 6.16
CA ASN A 27 -13.20 17.76 6.37
C ASN A 27 -11.80 17.87 7.01
N LEU A 28 -10.92 16.90 6.72
CA LEU A 28 -9.55 16.90 7.22
C LEU A 28 -8.61 17.61 6.25
N PRO A 29 -7.75 18.53 6.74
CA PRO A 29 -6.76 19.20 5.91
C PRO A 29 -5.81 18.22 5.22
N VAL A 30 -5.81 18.22 3.89
CA VAL A 30 -4.88 17.44 3.08
C VAL A 30 -4.27 18.29 1.97
N VAL A 31 -2.94 18.23 1.86
CA VAL A 31 -2.17 18.76 0.73
C VAL A 31 -1.62 17.62 -0.10
N VAL A 32 -1.83 17.68 -1.41
CA VAL A 32 -1.27 16.72 -2.37
C VAL A 32 -0.05 17.35 -3.00
N LEU A 33 1.08 16.64 -2.92
CA LEU A 33 2.29 17.04 -3.61
C LEU A 33 2.32 16.35 -4.98
N ALA A 34 2.43 17.15 -6.03
CA ALA A 34 2.55 16.68 -7.39
C ALA A 34 3.78 17.29 -8.06
N ARG A 35 4.49 16.48 -8.86
CA ARG A 35 5.59 16.97 -9.68
C ARG A 35 5.08 17.95 -10.74
N PRO A 36 5.88 18.96 -11.15
CA PRO A 36 5.56 19.78 -12.31
C PRO A 36 5.21 18.91 -13.53
N GLY A 37 4.09 19.22 -14.19
CA GLY A 37 3.59 18.46 -15.35
C GLY A 37 2.86 17.15 -15.02
N SER A 38 2.62 16.83 -13.74
CA SER A 38 1.84 15.64 -13.36
C SER A 38 0.35 15.82 -13.66
N LYS A 39 -0.21 14.95 -14.50
CA LYS A 39 -1.66 14.88 -14.77
C LYS A 39 -2.49 14.38 -13.58
N SER A 40 -1.85 13.82 -12.56
CA SER A 40 -2.55 13.35 -11.35
C SER A 40 -3.18 14.50 -10.55
N ALA A 41 -2.69 15.73 -10.75
CA ALA A 41 -3.23 16.93 -10.12
C ALA A 41 -4.60 17.35 -10.70
N ASP A 42 -4.87 17.02 -11.96
CA ASP A 42 -6.07 17.47 -12.69
C ASP A 42 -7.38 16.84 -12.17
N LYS A 43 -7.26 15.76 -11.39
CA LYS A 43 -8.39 14.95 -10.90
C LYS A 43 -8.52 14.95 -9.39
N LEU A 44 -7.91 15.92 -8.70
CA LEU A 44 -8.02 15.98 -7.26
C LEU A 44 -9.46 16.34 -6.82
N PRO A 45 -9.98 15.71 -5.76
CA PRO A 45 -11.29 16.02 -5.24
C PRO A 45 -11.34 17.47 -4.75
N ALA A 46 -12.47 18.14 -4.96
CA ALA A 46 -12.70 19.49 -4.46
C ALA A 46 -12.50 19.53 -2.94
N GLY A 47 -11.64 20.44 -2.45
CA GLY A 47 -11.27 20.55 -1.03
C GLY A 47 -9.86 20.07 -0.70
N ALA A 48 -9.22 19.28 -1.58
CA ALA A 48 -7.79 19.00 -1.46
C ALA A 48 -6.97 20.22 -1.91
N LYS A 49 -5.89 20.53 -1.17
CA LYS A 49 -4.90 21.51 -1.62
C LYS A 49 -3.87 20.83 -2.53
N LEU A 50 -3.37 21.55 -3.52
CA LEU A 50 -2.32 21.08 -4.41
C LEU A 50 -1.05 21.92 -4.18
N ALA A 51 0.08 21.25 -4.00
CA ALA A 51 1.41 21.86 -4.02
C ALA A 51 2.21 21.24 -5.18
N THR A 52 2.54 22.07 -6.18
CA THR A 52 3.39 21.63 -7.29
C THR A 52 4.85 21.82 -6.90
N VAL A 53 5.58 20.71 -6.74
CA VAL A 53 6.97 20.71 -6.27
C VAL A 53 7.74 19.54 -6.87
N ASP A 54 9.01 19.76 -7.21
CA ASP A 54 9.90 18.65 -7.52
C ASP A 54 10.16 17.85 -6.25
N THR A 55 9.63 16.63 -6.18
CA THR A 55 9.73 15.76 -5.02
C THR A 55 11.16 15.28 -4.72
N SER A 56 12.10 15.52 -5.65
CA SER A 56 13.52 15.26 -5.43
C SER A 56 14.23 16.38 -4.65
N ASP A 57 13.67 17.60 -4.66
CA ASP A 57 14.16 18.74 -3.89
C ASP A 57 13.61 18.69 -2.45
N ALA A 58 14.40 18.11 -1.56
CA ALA A 58 14.03 17.95 -0.17
C ALA A 58 13.75 19.29 0.56
N ALA A 59 14.44 20.37 0.18
CA ALA A 59 14.25 21.67 0.82
C ALA A 59 12.93 22.31 0.39
N ALA A 60 12.60 22.25 -0.90
CA ALA A 60 11.32 22.73 -1.41
C ALA A 60 10.15 21.92 -0.84
N VAL A 61 10.27 20.59 -0.76
CA VAL A 61 9.26 19.72 -0.15
C VAL A 61 9.08 20.05 1.34
N ALA A 62 10.18 20.27 2.08
CA ALA A 62 10.11 20.66 3.49
C ALA A 62 9.43 22.02 3.70
N ALA A 63 9.62 22.97 2.78
CA ALA A 63 8.94 24.25 2.81
C ALA A 63 7.41 24.09 2.68
N VAL A 64 6.95 23.25 1.74
CA VAL A 64 5.53 22.89 1.59
C VAL A 64 4.99 22.25 2.88
N PHE A 65 5.71 21.29 3.46
CA PHE A 65 5.28 20.65 4.71
C PHE A 65 5.10 21.65 5.86
N LYS A 66 6.00 22.62 5.98
CA LYS A 66 5.92 23.70 6.99
C LYS A 66 4.77 24.66 6.71
N GLU A 67 4.60 25.11 5.47
CA GLU A 67 3.54 26.02 5.04
C GLU A 67 2.15 25.45 5.34
N HIS A 68 1.97 24.14 5.14
CA HIS A 68 0.71 23.44 5.39
C HIS A 68 0.60 22.82 6.79
N THR A 69 1.58 23.08 7.67
CA THR A 69 1.63 22.57 9.05
C THR A 69 1.40 21.06 9.11
N VAL A 70 2.03 20.31 8.21
CA VAL A 70 1.80 18.87 8.01
C VAL A 70 2.26 18.08 9.23
N ASP A 71 1.37 17.23 9.77
CA ASP A 71 1.71 16.30 10.84
C ASP A 71 2.16 14.95 10.29
N VAL A 72 1.46 14.46 9.26
CA VAL A 72 1.64 13.11 8.71
C VAL A 72 1.89 13.18 7.21
N VAL A 73 2.94 12.50 6.77
CA VAL A 73 3.26 12.33 5.36
C VAL A 73 2.87 10.92 4.92
N LEU A 74 2.08 10.80 3.87
CA LEU A 74 1.69 9.54 3.24
C LEU A 74 2.28 9.47 1.83
N SER A 75 3.14 8.50 1.60
CA SER A 75 3.69 8.20 0.29
C SER A 75 2.93 7.04 -0.33
N THR A 76 2.32 7.24 -1.50
CA THR A 76 1.64 6.18 -2.28
C THR A 76 2.25 6.05 -3.69
N VAL A 77 3.54 6.40 -3.81
CA VAL A 77 4.29 6.29 -5.06
C VAL A 77 4.41 4.83 -5.52
N THR A 78 4.36 4.60 -6.83
CA THR A 78 4.44 3.25 -7.43
C THR A 78 5.87 2.73 -7.50
N GLY A 79 6.06 1.44 -7.83
CA GLY A 79 7.35 0.72 -7.83
C GLY A 79 8.57 1.51 -8.33
N HIS A 80 8.50 2.13 -9.51
CA HIS A 80 9.61 2.90 -10.10
C HIS A 80 10.07 4.13 -9.28
N ALA A 81 9.27 4.58 -8.31
CA ALA A 81 9.52 5.76 -7.51
C ALA A 81 9.72 5.44 -6.02
N ILE A 82 9.88 4.16 -5.63
CA ILE A 82 10.12 3.77 -4.24
C ILE A 82 11.40 4.44 -3.71
N GLY A 83 12.49 4.43 -4.49
CA GLY A 83 13.74 5.10 -4.14
C GLY A 83 13.65 6.63 -4.00
N ALA A 84 12.68 7.28 -4.65
CA ALA A 84 12.47 8.73 -4.51
C ALA A 84 12.02 9.13 -3.10
N GLN A 85 11.54 8.17 -2.29
CA GLN A 85 11.17 8.41 -0.90
C GLN A 85 12.36 8.80 -0.02
N LYS A 86 13.60 8.49 -0.43
CA LYS A 86 14.83 8.89 0.29
C LYS A 86 14.90 10.42 0.47
N SER A 87 14.61 11.19 -0.57
CA SER A 87 14.53 12.65 -0.48
C SER A 87 13.37 13.13 0.39
N LEU A 88 12.25 12.39 0.42
CA LEU A 88 11.10 12.71 1.27
C LEU A 88 11.39 12.51 2.76
N ILE A 89 12.26 11.56 3.12
CA ILE A 89 12.72 11.35 4.50
C ILE A 89 13.50 12.58 4.98
N GLU A 90 14.39 13.11 4.15
CA GLU A 90 15.16 14.32 4.47
C GLU A 90 14.25 15.55 4.62
N ALA A 91 13.28 15.70 3.72
CA ALA A 91 12.27 16.75 3.83
C ALA A 91 11.41 16.62 5.11
N ALA A 92 11.00 15.39 5.43
CA ALA A 92 10.21 15.10 6.62
C ALA A 92 10.98 15.41 7.91
N ARG A 93 12.29 15.08 7.95
CA ARG A 93 13.18 15.47 9.05
C ARG A 93 13.26 16.99 9.18
N ALA A 94 13.53 17.70 8.09
CA ALA A 94 13.67 19.15 8.07
C ALA A 94 12.40 19.91 8.46
N ALA A 95 11.22 19.29 8.29
CA ALA A 95 9.92 19.82 8.64
C ALA A 95 9.37 19.33 9.99
N ASN A 96 10.11 18.48 10.73
CA ASN A 96 9.66 17.88 11.99
C ASN A 96 8.31 17.12 11.87
N ILE A 97 8.15 16.34 10.79
CA ILE A 97 6.97 15.50 10.57
C ILE A 97 6.84 14.50 11.73
N LYS A 98 5.60 14.33 12.22
CA LYS A 98 5.30 13.48 13.38
C LYS A 98 5.16 12.00 13.03
N LEU A 99 4.71 11.69 11.81
CA LEU A 99 4.58 10.31 11.32
C LEU A 99 4.78 10.24 9.81
N PHE A 100 5.50 9.22 9.33
CA PHE A 100 5.65 8.91 7.91
C PHE A 100 5.00 7.55 7.58
N VAL A 101 4.09 7.52 6.63
CA VAL A 101 3.47 6.31 6.09
C VAL A 101 4.11 6.05 4.71
N PRO A 102 5.16 5.20 4.61
CA PRO A 102 5.83 4.94 3.36
C PRO A 102 4.96 4.14 2.38
N SER A 103 5.37 4.09 1.12
CA SER A 103 4.71 3.30 0.08
C SER A 103 5.00 1.80 0.28
N GLU A 104 4.34 1.20 1.26
CA GLU A 104 4.47 -0.22 1.62
C GLU A 104 3.36 -1.08 1.04
N TYR A 105 2.12 -0.57 1.03
CA TYR A 105 0.86 -1.20 0.60
C TYR A 105 1.02 -2.42 -0.31
N GLY A 106 1.06 -3.60 0.31
CA GLY A 106 1.41 -4.84 -0.36
C GLY A 106 1.70 -5.95 0.63
N VAL A 107 2.73 -6.72 0.30
CA VAL A 107 3.25 -7.84 1.11
C VAL A 107 4.11 -7.37 2.29
N PRO A 108 4.30 -8.19 3.34
CA PRO A 108 5.23 -7.88 4.42
C PRO A 108 6.68 -7.82 3.91
N THR A 109 7.38 -6.71 4.09
CA THR A 109 8.75 -6.55 3.58
C THR A 109 9.85 -6.65 4.65
N GLU A 110 9.49 -6.89 5.92
CA GLU A 110 10.50 -7.07 6.98
C GLU A 110 11.50 -8.17 6.66
N GLY A 111 12.79 -7.82 6.71
CA GLY A 111 13.88 -8.77 6.49
C GLY A 111 14.18 -9.05 5.01
N LEU A 112 13.45 -8.45 4.07
CA LEU A 112 13.81 -8.48 2.65
C LEU A 112 14.97 -7.52 2.39
N ASN A 113 16.07 -8.08 1.88
CA ASN A 113 17.29 -7.34 1.53
C ASN A 113 17.67 -7.45 0.05
N GLU A 114 16.98 -8.31 -0.70
CA GLU A 114 17.15 -8.53 -2.13
C GLU A 114 15.78 -8.65 -2.82
N GLY A 115 15.78 -8.61 -4.15
CA GLY A 115 14.55 -8.66 -4.95
C GLY A 115 13.79 -7.34 -5.03
N ILE A 116 12.63 -7.38 -5.70
CA ILE A 116 11.86 -6.19 -6.09
C ILE A 116 11.25 -5.43 -4.89
N TRP A 117 11.18 -6.07 -3.72
CA TRP A 117 10.67 -5.48 -2.48
C TRP A 117 11.76 -5.01 -1.51
N ALA A 118 13.05 -5.22 -1.81
CA ALA A 118 14.13 -4.87 -0.88
C ALA A 118 14.16 -3.38 -0.53
N GLU A 119 13.98 -2.52 -1.53
CA GLU A 119 14.07 -1.07 -1.32
C GLU A 119 12.99 -0.55 -0.37
N LYS A 120 11.83 -1.19 -0.34
CA LYS A 120 10.73 -0.89 0.60
C LYS A 120 11.16 -1.08 2.06
N ASN A 121 11.82 -2.20 2.38
CA ASN A 121 12.36 -2.44 3.71
C ASN A 121 13.50 -1.46 4.05
N GLN A 122 14.35 -1.12 3.08
CA GLN A 122 15.42 -0.13 3.25
C GLN A 122 14.87 1.27 3.61
N ILE A 123 13.77 1.71 2.97
CA ILE A 123 13.09 2.97 3.31
C ILE A 123 12.59 2.95 4.76
N ALA A 124 12.01 1.83 5.21
CA ALA A 124 11.56 1.69 6.60
C ALA A 124 12.71 1.77 7.61
N GLU A 125 13.85 1.12 7.34
CA GLU A 125 15.03 1.22 8.20
C GLU A 125 15.65 2.62 8.18
N GLN A 126 15.64 3.32 7.04
CA GLN A 126 16.09 4.72 6.96
C GLN A 126 15.21 5.67 7.78
N LEU A 127 13.89 5.50 7.76
CA LEU A 127 12.97 6.26 8.62
C LEU A 127 13.29 6.04 10.10
N LYS A 128 13.53 4.79 10.49
CA LYS A 128 13.94 4.42 11.85
C LYS A 128 15.28 5.05 12.24
N SER A 129 16.31 4.95 11.38
CA SER A 129 17.61 5.60 11.61
C SER A 129 17.52 7.13 11.67
N ALA A 130 16.56 7.72 10.97
CA ALA A 130 16.27 9.15 10.99
C ALA A 130 15.54 9.61 12.27
N GLY A 131 15.09 8.69 13.12
CA GLY A 131 14.27 9.00 14.29
C GLY A 131 12.86 9.47 13.94
N ILE A 132 12.38 9.19 12.72
CA ILE A 132 11.04 9.58 12.26
C ILE A 132 10.10 8.39 12.50
N PRO A 133 9.07 8.52 13.36
CA PRO A 133 8.09 7.46 13.54
C PRO A 133 7.44 7.09 12.20
N SER A 134 7.23 5.79 11.97
CA SER A 134 6.59 5.33 10.74
C SER A 134 5.45 4.35 10.99
N LEU A 135 4.50 4.30 10.06
CA LEU A 135 3.43 3.29 10.04
C LEU A 135 3.52 2.52 8.73
N ARG A 136 3.68 1.20 8.82
CA ARG A 136 3.68 0.32 7.64
C ARG A 136 2.34 -0.39 7.53
N ILE A 137 1.78 -0.45 6.32
CA ILE A 137 0.51 -1.11 6.02
C ILE A 137 0.76 -2.26 5.05
N TYR A 138 0.45 -3.48 5.48
CA TYR A 138 0.43 -4.67 4.63
C TYR A 138 -1.01 -5.06 4.39
N ASN A 139 -1.43 -5.01 3.14
CA ASN A 139 -2.79 -5.31 2.72
C ASN A 139 -2.86 -6.46 1.72
N GLY A 140 -1.73 -7.10 1.42
CA GLY A 140 -1.62 -8.11 0.39
C GLY A 140 -1.84 -7.49 -0.98
N ILE A 141 -2.52 -8.21 -1.86
CA ILE A 141 -2.83 -7.73 -3.21
C ILE A 141 -4.03 -6.78 -3.15
N PHE A 142 -3.99 -5.68 -3.91
CA PHE A 142 -5.20 -4.92 -4.16
C PHE A 142 -6.17 -5.75 -4.96
N THR A 143 -7.37 -5.98 -4.43
CA THR A 143 -8.38 -6.85 -5.07
C THR A 143 -8.62 -6.48 -6.54
N GLU A 144 -8.61 -5.19 -6.87
CA GLU A 144 -8.77 -4.65 -8.22
C GLU A 144 -7.68 -5.09 -9.21
N TYR A 145 -6.49 -5.45 -8.73
CA TYR A 145 -5.36 -5.88 -9.56
C TYR A 145 -5.22 -7.39 -9.69
N ILE A 146 -6.11 -8.19 -9.09
CA ILE A 146 -6.15 -9.65 -9.28
C ILE A 146 -6.25 -10.01 -10.78
N PRO A 147 -7.17 -9.43 -11.59
CA PRO A 147 -7.22 -9.72 -13.01
C PRO A 147 -5.95 -9.33 -13.75
N TRP A 148 -5.32 -8.19 -13.42
CA TRP A 148 -4.08 -7.78 -14.07
C TRP A 148 -2.94 -8.79 -13.86
N LEU A 149 -2.85 -9.35 -12.65
CA LEU A 149 -1.80 -10.29 -12.28
C LEU A 149 -2.06 -11.70 -12.81
N PHE A 150 -3.30 -12.20 -12.69
CA PHE A 150 -3.60 -13.60 -12.93
C PHE A 150 -4.42 -13.87 -14.19
N LEU A 151 -5.28 -12.95 -14.65
CA LEU A 151 -6.15 -13.21 -15.80
C LEU A 151 -5.44 -12.87 -17.12
N ASN A 152 -5.26 -13.87 -17.97
CA ASN A 152 -4.76 -13.63 -19.32
C ASN A 152 -5.89 -13.03 -20.18
N ALA A 153 -5.60 -11.87 -20.81
CA ALA A 153 -6.60 -11.14 -21.58
C ALA A 153 -7.03 -11.84 -22.87
N GLU A 154 -6.20 -12.71 -23.45
CA GLU A 154 -6.47 -13.42 -24.70
C GLU A 154 -7.18 -14.75 -24.45
N THR A 155 -6.60 -15.60 -23.61
CA THR A 155 -7.14 -16.94 -23.31
C THR A 155 -8.32 -16.90 -22.35
N LYS A 156 -8.50 -15.77 -21.63
CA LYS A 156 -9.48 -15.58 -20.55
C LYS A 156 -9.31 -16.56 -19.39
N LYS A 157 -8.15 -17.19 -19.25
CA LYS A 157 -7.83 -18.14 -18.17
C LYS A 157 -7.02 -17.47 -17.06
N ILE A 158 -7.12 -18.04 -15.86
CA ILE A 158 -6.24 -17.71 -14.74
C ILE A 158 -4.90 -18.41 -14.98
N HIS A 159 -3.83 -17.64 -15.12
CA HIS A 159 -2.46 -18.13 -15.18
C HIS A 159 -1.88 -18.22 -13.78
N ILE A 160 -1.33 -19.38 -13.43
CA ILE A 160 -0.70 -19.65 -12.13
C ILE A 160 0.74 -20.03 -12.34
N VAL A 161 1.64 -19.32 -11.67
CA VAL A 161 3.05 -19.69 -11.54
C VAL A 161 3.22 -20.43 -10.22
N GLY A 162 3.94 -21.55 -10.24
CA GLY A 162 4.13 -22.41 -9.06
C GLY A 162 2.92 -23.34 -8.81
N LYS A 163 2.57 -23.56 -7.55
CA LYS A 163 1.51 -24.51 -7.15
C LYS A 163 0.14 -23.85 -6.99
N GLY A 164 0.11 -22.55 -6.71
CA GLY A 164 -1.12 -21.79 -6.49
C GLY A 164 -1.85 -22.12 -5.19
N GLU A 165 -1.16 -22.80 -4.24
CA GLU A 165 -1.75 -23.30 -2.99
C GLU A 165 -1.45 -22.42 -1.77
N ALA A 166 -0.46 -21.52 -1.89
CA ALA A 166 -0.09 -20.63 -0.81
C ALA A 166 -1.21 -19.64 -0.48
N PRO A 167 -1.39 -19.27 0.81
CA PRO A 167 -2.38 -18.27 1.19
C PRO A 167 -2.10 -16.91 0.55
N LEU A 168 -3.17 -16.27 0.07
CA LEU A 168 -3.17 -14.97 -0.57
C LEU A 168 -4.13 -14.04 0.18
N SER A 169 -3.62 -12.94 0.71
CA SER A 169 -4.45 -11.86 1.23
C SER A 169 -4.80 -10.89 0.10
N ALA A 170 -6.09 -10.58 -0.06
CA ALA A 170 -6.60 -9.56 -0.97
C ALA A 170 -7.38 -8.50 -0.18
N THR A 171 -7.13 -7.23 -0.46
CA THR A 171 -7.85 -6.12 0.18
C THR A 171 -8.21 -5.07 -0.85
N ALA A 172 -9.46 -4.62 -0.88
CA ALA A 172 -9.92 -3.64 -1.87
C ALA A 172 -9.26 -2.27 -1.64
N LEU A 173 -8.91 -1.57 -2.72
CA LEU A 173 -8.39 -0.19 -2.66
C LEU A 173 -9.19 0.75 -1.72
N PRO A 174 -10.54 0.82 -1.79
CA PRO A 174 -11.31 1.68 -0.89
C PRO A 174 -11.21 1.27 0.58
N ASP A 175 -11.08 -0.04 0.88
CA ASP A 175 -10.90 -0.51 2.26
C ASP A 175 -9.53 -0.13 2.80
N VAL A 176 -8.47 -0.26 1.98
CA VAL A 176 -7.12 0.19 2.37
C VAL A 176 -7.11 1.70 2.61
N ALA A 177 -7.68 2.49 1.70
CA ALA A 177 -7.74 3.94 1.84
C ALA A 177 -8.53 4.36 3.09
N GLY A 178 -9.69 3.75 3.31
CA GLY A 178 -10.52 4.00 4.49
C GLY A 178 -9.82 3.61 5.78
N PHE A 179 -9.18 2.44 5.82
CA PHE A 179 -8.49 1.94 7.01
C PHE A 179 -7.33 2.86 7.41
N VAL A 180 -6.52 3.28 6.43
CA VAL A 180 -5.41 4.23 6.65
C VAL A 180 -5.92 5.53 7.29
N VAL A 181 -6.96 6.13 6.72
CA VAL A 181 -7.53 7.37 7.28
C VAL A 181 -8.13 7.12 8.66
N HIS A 182 -8.85 6.01 8.85
CA HIS A 182 -9.45 5.63 10.12
C HIS A 182 -8.41 5.52 11.24
N VAL A 183 -7.32 4.76 11.05
CA VAL A 183 -6.31 4.59 12.09
C VAL A 183 -5.55 5.88 12.39
N LEU A 184 -5.31 6.71 11.37
CA LEU A 184 -4.63 8.00 11.55
C LEU A 184 -5.49 9.05 12.27
N THR A 185 -6.81 8.91 12.26
CA THR A 185 -7.73 9.95 12.76
C THR A 185 -8.43 9.55 14.06
N THR A 186 -8.50 8.25 14.35
CA THR A 186 -9.22 7.75 15.53
C THR A 186 -8.29 7.26 16.64
N LEU A 187 -7.19 6.58 16.29
CA LEU A 187 -6.28 5.99 17.28
C LEU A 187 -5.34 7.03 17.91
N PRO A 188 -4.94 6.87 19.18
CA PRO A 188 -3.84 7.63 19.76
C PRO A 188 -2.53 7.43 18.97
N SER A 189 -1.68 8.45 18.89
CA SER A 189 -0.43 8.37 18.11
C SER A 189 0.49 7.24 18.57
N ALA A 190 0.57 6.96 19.87
CA ALA A 190 1.35 5.85 20.44
C ALA A 190 0.87 4.45 19.97
N GLU A 191 -0.37 4.33 19.49
CA GLU A 191 -0.91 3.08 18.93
C GLU A 191 -0.65 2.95 17.43
N VAL A 192 -0.07 3.97 16.79
CA VAL A 192 0.20 4.02 15.34
C VAL A 192 1.70 4.11 15.06
N GLU A 193 2.43 4.87 15.87
CA GLU A 193 3.87 5.10 15.71
C GLU A 193 4.67 3.80 15.78
N ASN A 194 5.51 3.59 14.77
CA ASN A 194 6.38 2.41 14.60
C ASN A 194 5.62 1.08 14.56
N LYS A 195 4.34 1.11 14.15
CA LYS A 195 3.52 -0.08 13.96
C LYS A 195 3.58 -0.60 12.52
N LYS A 196 3.22 -1.88 12.42
CA LYS A 196 3.05 -2.62 11.16
C LYS A 196 1.66 -3.23 11.20
N PHE A 197 0.72 -2.63 10.48
CA PHE A 197 -0.64 -3.14 10.42
C PHE A 197 -0.80 -4.12 9.27
N ARG A 198 -1.35 -5.28 9.59
CA ARG A 198 -1.67 -6.35 8.65
C ARG A 198 -3.19 -6.40 8.50
N ILE A 199 -3.68 -6.00 7.34
CA ILE A 199 -5.10 -6.02 7.01
C ILE A 199 -5.37 -7.03 5.90
N GLU A 200 -6.54 -7.65 5.95
CA GLU A 200 -6.94 -8.68 4.99
C GLU A 200 -8.43 -8.55 4.74
N GLY A 201 -8.83 -8.22 3.51
CA GLY A 201 -10.25 -8.17 3.15
C GLY A 201 -10.81 -9.56 2.92
N GLU A 202 -10.14 -10.34 2.07
CA GLU A 202 -10.45 -11.74 1.81
C GLU A 202 -9.15 -12.56 1.72
N ARG A 203 -9.19 -13.75 2.34
CA ARG A 203 -8.13 -14.75 2.22
C ARG A 203 -8.51 -15.77 1.16
N THR A 204 -7.63 -16.02 0.21
CA THR A 204 -7.84 -16.97 -0.89
C THR A 204 -6.54 -17.69 -1.26
N LYS A 205 -6.54 -18.40 -2.39
CA LYS A 205 -5.38 -19.00 -3.04
C LYS A 205 -5.47 -18.74 -4.55
N ALA A 206 -4.35 -18.76 -5.26
CA ALA A 206 -4.38 -18.55 -6.71
C ALA A 206 -5.25 -19.62 -7.42
N ASN A 207 -5.26 -20.86 -6.93
CA ASN A 207 -6.09 -21.95 -7.46
C ASN A 207 -7.59 -21.68 -7.34
N ASP A 208 -8.02 -20.93 -6.33
CA ASP A 208 -9.43 -20.64 -6.09
C ASP A 208 -9.95 -19.55 -7.05
N LEU A 209 -9.04 -18.78 -7.69
CA LEU A 209 -9.40 -17.70 -8.59
C LEU A 209 -10.14 -18.20 -9.84
N GLY A 210 -9.83 -19.40 -10.35
CA GLY A 210 -10.56 -19.97 -11.50
C GLY A 210 -12.05 -20.13 -11.21
N ALA A 211 -12.37 -20.70 -10.04
CA ALA A 211 -13.76 -20.85 -9.61
C ALA A 211 -14.43 -19.49 -9.33
N LEU A 212 -13.71 -18.54 -8.71
CA LEU A 212 -14.23 -17.20 -8.42
C LEU A 212 -14.59 -16.44 -9.71
N PHE A 213 -13.69 -16.42 -10.69
CA PHE A 213 -13.88 -15.75 -11.98
C PHE A 213 -14.61 -16.60 -13.03
N LYS A 214 -15.09 -17.80 -12.65
CA LYS A 214 -15.81 -18.73 -13.53
C LYS A 214 -15.05 -19.04 -14.83
N THR A 215 -13.75 -19.28 -14.71
CA THR A 215 -12.87 -19.61 -15.83
C THR A 215 -11.86 -20.71 -15.48
N ALA A 216 -11.22 -21.29 -16.50
CA ALA A 216 -10.21 -22.32 -16.31
C ALA A 216 -8.90 -21.75 -15.76
N VAL A 217 -8.17 -22.61 -15.05
CA VAL A 217 -6.79 -22.37 -14.60
C VAL A 217 -5.83 -22.99 -15.59
N GLU A 218 -4.73 -22.30 -15.86
CA GLU A 218 -3.59 -22.77 -16.64
C GLU A 218 -2.30 -22.52 -15.85
N TYR A 219 -1.55 -23.59 -15.60
CA TYR A 219 -0.24 -23.48 -14.95
C TYR A 219 0.80 -23.11 -15.98
N VAL A 220 1.56 -22.05 -15.70
CA VAL A 220 2.59 -21.51 -16.59
C VAL A 220 3.90 -21.33 -15.83
N THR A 221 5.02 -21.47 -16.52
CA THR A 221 6.34 -21.14 -15.95
C THR A 221 6.57 -19.63 -15.96
N GLU A 222 6.04 -18.94 -16.96
CA GLU A 222 6.14 -17.49 -17.16
C GLU A 222 4.77 -16.96 -17.61
N ILE A 223 4.38 -15.79 -17.10
CA ILE A 223 3.16 -15.11 -17.50
C ILE A 223 3.46 -14.34 -18.79
N PRO A 224 2.82 -14.66 -19.93
CA PRO A 224 3.09 -13.99 -21.19
C PRO A 224 2.47 -12.60 -21.26
N GLY A 225 2.98 -11.79 -22.19
CA GLY A 225 2.41 -10.49 -22.56
C GLY A 225 3.04 -9.30 -21.86
N GLU A 226 2.33 -8.17 -21.86
CA GLU A 226 2.82 -6.91 -21.29
C GLU A 226 3.13 -7.06 -19.78
N MET A 227 4.33 -6.62 -19.39
CA MET A 227 4.87 -6.78 -18.04
C MET A 227 4.93 -8.25 -17.56
N GLY A 228 5.00 -9.21 -18.48
CA GLY A 228 5.06 -10.64 -18.17
C GLY A 228 6.15 -11.03 -17.18
N ASP A 229 7.36 -10.51 -17.34
CA ASP A 229 8.49 -10.76 -16.43
C ASP A 229 8.18 -10.31 -15.00
N ILE A 230 7.65 -9.09 -14.84
CA ILE A 230 7.29 -8.53 -13.54
C ILE A 230 6.15 -9.34 -12.92
N LYS A 231 5.12 -9.68 -13.69
CA LYS A 231 4.00 -10.51 -13.22
C LYS A 231 4.49 -11.88 -12.77
N THR A 232 5.42 -12.48 -13.50
CA THR A 232 6.02 -13.79 -13.18
C THR A 232 6.78 -13.72 -11.86
N ILE A 233 7.63 -12.69 -11.67
CA ILE A 233 8.36 -12.48 -10.41
C ILE A 233 7.38 -12.33 -9.24
N VAL A 234 6.39 -11.45 -9.39
CA VAL A 234 5.39 -11.20 -8.35
C VAL A 234 4.61 -12.48 -8.04
N ALA A 235 4.07 -13.18 -9.05
CA ALA A 235 3.33 -14.43 -8.85
C ALA A 235 4.17 -15.50 -8.15
N THR A 236 5.45 -15.63 -8.53
CA THR A 236 6.40 -16.57 -7.90
C THR A 236 6.62 -16.24 -6.43
N GLU A 237 6.85 -14.97 -6.10
CA GLU A 237 7.06 -14.55 -4.71
C GLU A 237 5.79 -14.76 -3.87
N LEU A 238 4.61 -14.46 -4.42
CA LEU A 238 3.34 -14.70 -3.74
C LEU A 238 3.13 -16.19 -3.43
N ASP A 239 3.41 -17.08 -4.40
CA ASP A 239 3.31 -18.54 -4.23
C ASP A 239 4.35 -19.10 -3.24
N SER A 240 5.44 -18.36 -2.97
CA SER A 240 6.42 -18.72 -1.93
C SER A 240 5.90 -18.54 -0.49
N GLY A 241 4.69 -17.98 -0.33
CA GLY A 241 4.05 -17.65 0.95
C GLY A 241 3.90 -16.15 1.17
N LEU A 242 4.68 -15.32 0.48
CA LEU A 242 4.71 -13.86 0.66
C LEU A 242 3.37 -13.18 0.33
N GLY A 243 2.45 -13.86 -0.36
CA GLY A 243 1.11 -13.34 -0.65
C GLY A 243 0.20 -13.16 0.56
N SER A 244 0.55 -13.77 1.70
CA SER A 244 -0.15 -13.53 2.95
C SER A 244 0.40 -12.31 3.68
N THR A 245 -0.49 -11.47 4.19
CA THR A 245 -0.11 -10.34 5.08
C THR A 245 0.46 -10.82 6.41
N GLY A 246 0.19 -12.07 6.78
CA GLY A 246 0.74 -12.73 7.95
C GLY A 246 2.11 -13.37 7.73
N TRP A 247 2.62 -13.41 6.50
CA TRP A 247 3.87 -14.10 6.21
C TRP A 247 5.07 -13.42 6.86
N SER A 248 5.97 -14.22 7.44
CA SER A 248 7.26 -13.78 7.95
C SER A 248 8.37 -14.36 7.09
N VAL A 249 9.10 -13.49 6.40
CA VAL A 249 10.27 -13.85 5.59
C VAL A 249 11.38 -14.46 6.44
N LEU A 250 11.52 -13.98 7.69
CA LEU A 250 12.56 -14.43 8.62
C LEU A 250 12.34 -15.86 9.12
N THR A 251 11.08 -16.22 9.39
CA THR A 251 10.72 -17.55 9.94
C THR A 251 10.19 -18.50 8.88
N LYS A 252 9.90 -18.00 7.67
CA LYS A 252 9.28 -18.73 6.56
C LYS A 252 7.98 -19.42 6.99
N SER A 253 7.14 -18.68 7.72
CA SER A 253 5.88 -19.18 8.27
C SER A 253 4.86 -18.05 8.46
N GLU A 254 3.60 -18.41 8.62
CA GLU A 254 2.57 -17.49 9.09
C GLU A 254 2.88 -17.01 10.52
N GLY A 255 2.71 -15.70 10.74
CA GLY A 255 2.77 -15.08 12.04
C GLY A 255 1.53 -15.34 12.88
N THR A 256 1.63 -15.00 14.18
CA THR A 256 0.53 -15.11 15.14
C THR A 256 0.35 -13.79 15.89
N GLY A 257 -0.75 -13.64 16.63
CA GLY A 257 -1.04 -12.40 17.36
C GLY A 257 -1.09 -11.19 16.42
N ASP A 258 -0.35 -10.13 16.73
CA ASP A 258 -0.29 -8.93 15.88
C ASP A 258 0.46 -9.16 14.55
N ALA A 259 1.22 -10.26 14.42
CA ALA A 259 1.84 -10.66 13.16
C ALA A 259 0.95 -11.57 12.30
N ALA A 260 -0.23 -11.99 12.78
CA ALA A 260 -1.16 -12.77 11.98
C ALA A 260 -1.74 -11.93 10.81
N ALA A 261 -2.15 -12.60 9.74
CA ALA A 261 -2.87 -11.95 8.66
C ALA A 261 -4.18 -11.35 9.16
N GLY A 262 -4.52 -10.15 8.67
CA GLY A 262 -5.72 -9.44 9.09
C GLY A 262 -5.76 -9.05 10.57
N SER A 263 -4.66 -9.19 11.33
CA SER A 263 -4.62 -8.90 12.77
C SER A 263 -5.04 -7.47 13.12
N ALA A 264 -4.86 -6.53 12.19
CA ALA A 264 -5.20 -5.13 12.36
C ALA A 264 -6.65 -4.80 11.95
N ASN A 265 -7.41 -5.72 11.34
CA ASN A 265 -8.83 -5.50 11.02
C ASN A 265 -9.65 -5.15 12.28
N LYS A 266 -9.27 -5.70 13.44
CA LYS A 266 -9.89 -5.41 14.75
C LYS A 266 -9.86 -3.92 15.13
N LEU A 267 -8.98 -3.13 14.54
CA LEU A 267 -8.85 -1.68 14.78
C LEU A 267 -9.96 -0.88 14.09
N TRP A 268 -10.71 -1.49 13.16
CA TRP A 268 -11.87 -0.88 12.50
C TRP A 268 -13.13 -1.73 12.71
N PRO A 269 -13.66 -1.77 13.95
CA PRO A 269 -14.76 -2.66 14.30
C PRO A 269 -16.03 -2.31 13.51
N GLY A 270 -16.71 -3.34 13.02
CA GLY A 270 -17.95 -3.19 12.24
C GLY A 270 -17.74 -2.78 10.78
N HIS A 271 -16.49 -2.59 10.32
CA HIS A 271 -16.22 -2.36 8.91
C HIS A 271 -16.51 -3.61 8.07
N HIS A 272 -17.24 -3.42 6.98
CA HIS A 272 -17.48 -4.47 5.97
C HIS A 272 -16.34 -4.46 4.97
N TRP A 273 -15.44 -5.41 5.09
CA TRP A 273 -14.34 -5.60 4.15
C TRP A 273 -14.85 -6.26 2.87
N LYS A 274 -14.59 -5.63 1.72
CA LYS A 274 -15.11 -6.11 0.44
C LYS A 274 -14.42 -7.39 0.01
N THR A 275 -15.23 -8.36 -0.37
CA THR A 275 -14.80 -9.59 -1.03
C THR A 275 -14.36 -9.34 -2.47
N ILE A 276 -13.57 -10.26 -3.03
CA ILE A 276 -13.20 -10.35 -4.43
C ILE A 276 -14.43 -10.31 -5.33
N LYS A 277 -15.51 -11.02 -4.94
CA LYS A 277 -16.77 -11.01 -5.70
C LYS A 277 -17.44 -9.65 -5.71
N GLU A 278 -17.51 -8.97 -4.57
CA GLU A 278 -18.12 -7.63 -4.49
C GLU A 278 -17.34 -6.58 -5.29
N VAL A 279 -16.00 -6.65 -5.28
CA VAL A 279 -15.15 -5.72 -6.05
C VAL A 279 -15.31 -5.93 -7.56
N HIS A 280 -15.41 -7.18 -8.01
CA HIS A 280 -15.46 -7.52 -9.44
C HIS A 280 -16.88 -7.77 -9.99
N GLY A 281 -17.92 -7.69 -9.16
CA GLY A 281 -19.32 -7.89 -9.56
C GLY A 281 -19.64 -9.30 -10.06
N LEU A 282 -19.10 -10.33 -9.40
CA LEU A 282 -19.13 -11.75 -9.83
C LEU A 282 -20.33 -12.56 -9.31
#